data_AF-R4PZA4-F1
#
_entry.id   AF-R4PZA4-F1
#
_cell.length_a   1.000
_cell.length_b   1.000
_cell.length_c   1.000
_cell.angle_alpha   90.00
_cell.angle_beta   90.00
_cell.angle_gamma   90.00
#
_symmetry.space_group_name_H-M   'P 1'
#
loop_
_entity.id
_entity.type
_entity.pdbx_description
1 polymer ?
#
loop_
_entity_poly.entity_id
_entity_poly.type
_entity_poly.pdbx_seq_one_letter_code
_entity_poly.pdbx_strand_id
1 'polypeptide(L)'
;MVKAQVTNEEILSTLSQFADSVDKRFDKIEDNIAELKSDVAELKSDVAELKSDVSELKSDVNRIYGILDTHMSRIETLIQETKVQAHQQARLERWIFQLADQAGVHLKYDG
;
A
#
# COMPACT_ATOMS: atom_id res chain seq x y z
N MET A 1 -58.13 -54.87 -21.34
CA MET A 1 -57.22 -54.02 -20.55
C MET A 1 -58.04 -52.92 -19.91
N VAL A 2 -58.20 -52.93 -18.59
CA VAL A 2 -58.83 -51.82 -17.87
C VAL A 2 -57.82 -50.68 -17.85
N LYS A 3 -58.15 -49.53 -18.43
CA LYS A 3 -57.33 -48.32 -18.24
C LYS A 3 -57.54 -47.87 -16.80
N ALA A 4 -56.47 -47.85 -16.00
CA ALA A 4 -56.52 -47.23 -14.68
C ALA A 4 -56.98 -45.77 -14.85
N GLN A 5 -58.07 -45.38 -14.18
CA GLN A 5 -58.49 -44.00 -14.08
C GLN A 5 -57.74 -43.37 -12.90
N VAL A 6 -57.08 -42.24 -13.15
CA VAL A 6 -56.53 -41.40 -12.09
C VAL A 6 -57.68 -40.82 -11.28
N THR A 7 -57.56 -40.90 -9.96
CA THR A 7 -58.54 -40.41 -9.00
C THR A 7 -58.19 -39.00 -8.53
N ASN A 8 -59.19 -38.26 -8.04
CA ASN A 8 -58.95 -36.93 -7.46
C ASN A 8 -58.04 -36.99 -6.21
N GLU A 9 -58.07 -38.10 -5.45
CA GLU A 9 -57.20 -38.29 -4.28
C GLU A 9 -55.72 -38.39 -4.66
N GLU A 10 -55.40 -39.12 -5.74
CA GLU A 10 -54.04 -39.22 -6.26
C GLU A 10 -53.51 -37.87 -6.76
N ILE A 11 -54.37 -37.09 -7.43
CA ILE A 11 -54.06 -35.73 -7.88
C ILE A 11 -53.77 -34.82 -6.67
N LEU A 12 -54.65 -34.82 -5.67
CA LEU A 12 -54.50 -33.99 -4.47
C LEU A 12 -53.24 -34.34 -3.68
N SER A 13 -52.92 -35.63 -3.53
CA SER A 13 -51.69 -36.10 -2.89
C SER A 13 -50.45 -35.58 -3.63
N THR A 14 -50.44 -35.68 -4.97
CA THR A 14 -49.32 -35.19 -5.79
C THR A 14 -49.17 -33.67 -5.70
N LEU A 15 -50.28 -32.93 -5.72
CA LEU A 15 -50.26 -31.47 -5.57
C LEU A 15 -49.77 -31.03 -4.20
N SER A 16 -50.18 -31.73 -3.12
CA SER A 16 -49.69 -31.46 -1.77
C SER A 16 -48.18 -31.68 -1.66
N GLN A 17 -47.68 -32.80 -2.20
CA GLN A 17 -46.24 -33.08 -2.20
C GLN A 17 -45.44 -32.06 -3.01
N PHE A 18 -45.98 -31.59 -4.14
CA PHE A 18 -45.34 -30.55 -4.94
C PHE A 18 -45.29 -29.21 -4.18
N ALA A 19 -46.39 -28.82 -3.52
CA ALA A 19 -46.44 -27.61 -2.69
C ALA A 19 -45.39 -27.68 -1.57
N ASP A 20 -45.34 -28.77 -0.80
CA ASP A 20 -44.35 -28.96 0.27
C ASP A 20 -42.91 -28.90 -0.24
N SER A 21 -42.65 -29.41 -1.45
CA SER A 21 -41.33 -29.38 -2.08
C SER A 21 -40.94 -27.96 -2.52
N VAL A 22 -41.90 -27.20 -3.07
CA VAL A 22 -41.70 -25.81 -3.45
C VAL A 22 -41.43 -24.95 -2.22
N ASP A 23 -42.22 -25.10 -1.16
CA ASP A 23 -42.06 -24.34 0.08
C ASP A 23 -40.67 -24.56 0.69
N LYS A 24 -40.23 -25.82 0.83
CA LYS A 24 -38.88 -26.14 1.33
C LYS A 24 -37.77 -25.54 0.48
N ARG A 25 -37.93 -25.51 -0.85
CA ARG A 25 -36.96 -24.87 -1.75
C ARG A 25 -36.98 -23.36 -1.60
N PHE A 26 -38.13 -22.77 -1.34
CA PHE A 26 -38.27 -21.35 -1.12
C PHE A 26 -37.61 -20.93 0.19
N ASP A 27 -37.87 -21.63 1.29
CA ASP A 27 -37.20 -21.44 2.59
C ASP A 27 -35.68 -21.48 2.42
N LYS A 28 -35.16 -22.49 1.70
CA LYS A 28 -33.72 -22.61 1.48
C LYS A 28 -33.14 -21.47 0.64
N ILE A 29 -33.90 -20.95 -0.32
CA ILE A 29 -33.48 -19.79 -1.11
C ILE A 29 -33.45 -18.54 -0.24
N GLU A 30 -34.44 -18.35 0.63
CA GLU A 30 -34.47 -17.22 1.57
C GLU A 30 -33.26 -17.23 2.51
N ASP A 31 -32.92 -18.39 3.09
CA ASP A 31 -31.74 -18.57 3.93
C ASP A 31 -30.44 -18.22 3.18
N ASN A 32 -30.27 -18.78 1.98
CA ASN A 32 -29.07 -18.51 1.17
C ASN A 32 -28.97 -17.02 0.77
N ILE A 33 -30.10 -16.37 0.50
CA ILE A 33 -30.13 -14.92 0.21
C ILE A 33 -29.77 -14.10 1.45
N ALA A 34 -30.19 -14.52 2.64
CA ALA A 34 -29.82 -13.87 3.89
C ALA A 34 -28.31 -13.98 4.15
N GLU A 35 -27.73 -15.17 3.95
CA GLU A 35 -26.29 -15.42 4.06
C GLU A 35 -25.49 -14.55 3.07
N LEU A 36 -25.86 -14.57 1.78
CA LEU A 36 -25.21 -13.74 0.76
C LEU A 36 -25.29 -12.23 1.07
N LYS A 37 -26.38 -11.76 1.67
CA LYS A 37 -26.49 -10.36 2.11
C LYS A 37 -25.52 -10.03 3.24
N SER A 38 -25.30 -10.98 4.16
CA SER A 38 -24.32 -10.84 5.23
C SER A 38 -22.90 -10.78 4.67
N ASP A 39 -22.53 -11.74 3.83
CA ASP A 39 -21.20 -11.80 3.20
C ASP A 39 -20.90 -10.53 2.40
N VAL A 40 -21.89 -10.03 1.64
CA VAL A 40 -21.74 -8.78 0.88
C VAL A 40 -21.59 -7.57 1.79
N ALA A 41 -22.19 -7.56 2.98
CA ALA A 41 -22.03 -6.48 3.96
C ALA A 41 -20.63 -6.49 4.57
N GLU A 42 -20.11 -7.68 4.92
CA GLU A 42 -18.75 -7.87 5.42
C GLU A 42 -17.71 -7.46 4.37
N LEU A 43 -17.83 -7.95 3.13
CA LEU A 43 -16.95 -7.56 2.03
C LEU A 43 -16.95 -6.04 1.77
N LYS A 44 -18.08 -5.35 1.96
CA LYS A 44 -18.13 -3.89 1.84
C LYS A 44 -17.34 -3.20 2.97
N SER A 45 -17.37 -3.75 4.17
CA SER A 45 -16.59 -3.27 5.31
C SER A 45 -15.10 -3.44 5.05
N ASP A 46 -14.68 -4.65 4.67
CA ASP A 46 -13.28 -4.98 4.38
C ASP A 46 -12.72 -4.10 3.26
N VAL A 47 -13.48 -3.88 2.19
CA VAL A 47 -13.08 -2.99 1.10
C VAL A 47 -13.00 -1.52 1.54
N ALA A 48 -13.79 -1.09 2.52
CA ALA A 48 -13.69 0.26 3.07
C ALA A 48 -12.43 0.43 3.91
N GLU A 49 -12.09 -0.57 4.74
CA GLU A 49 -10.86 -0.60 5.53
C GLU A 49 -9.63 -0.61 4.63
N LEU A 50 -9.59 -1.51 3.63
CA LEU A 50 -8.50 -1.56 2.64
C LEU A 50 -8.29 -0.23 1.90
N LYS A 51 -9.36 0.52 1.61
CA LYS A 51 -9.24 1.85 1.00
C LYS A 51 -8.61 2.87 1.96
N SER A 52 -8.89 2.76 3.26
CA SER A 52 -8.26 3.59 4.29
C SER A 52 -6.76 3.28 4.35
N ASP A 53 -6.40 2.01 4.50
CA ASP A 53 -5.01 1.55 4.60
C ASP A 53 -4.18 1.97 3.39
N VAL A 54 -4.74 1.82 2.18
CA VAL A 54 -4.07 2.25 0.94
C VAL A 54 -3.90 3.77 0.87
N SER A 55 -4.83 4.54 1.45
CA SER A 55 -4.73 6.00 1.51
C SER A 55 -3.62 6.44 2.47
N GLU A 56 -3.53 5.78 3.63
CA GLU A 56 -2.46 6.01 4.61
C GLU A 56 -1.10 5.62 4.03
N LEU A 57 -0.99 4.45 3.40
CA LEU A 57 0.25 4.00 2.76
C LEU A 57 0.73 4.98 1.68
N LYS A 58 -0.18 5.55 0.89
CA LYS A 58 0.18 6.60 -0.09
C LYS A 58 0.73 7.85 0.58
N SER A 59 0.15 8.26 1.71
CA SER A 59 0.63 9.40 2.49
C SER A 59 2.04 9.15 3.02
N ASP A 60 2.29 7.96 3.58
CA ASP A 60 3.61 7.58 4.10
C ASP A 60 4.67 7.53 3.01
N VAL A 61 4.35 6.96 1.85
CA VAL A 61 5.25 6.93 0.69
C VAL A 61 5.59 8.35 0.23
N ASN A 62 4.60 9.25 0.14
CA ASN A 62 4.85 10.65 -0.22
C ASN A 62 5.75 11.37 0.81
N ARG A 63 5.55 11.08 2.10
CA ARG A 63 6.41 11.62 3.17
C ARG A 63 7.85 11.14 3.02
N ILE A 64 8.06 9.86 2.72
CA ILE A 64 9.39 9.29 2.49
C ILE A 64 10.07 9.99 1.31
N TYR A 65 9.35 10.19 0.19
CA TYR A 65 9.88 10.93 -0.95
C TYR A 65 10.29 12.37 -0.58
N GLY A 66 9.48 13.09 0.20
CA GLY A 66 9.83 14.45 0.64
C GLY A 66 11.05 14.51 1.56
N ILE A 67 11.22 13.52 2.45
CA ILE A 67 12.43 13.40 3.28
C ILE A 67 13.67 13.13 2.42
N LEU A 68 13.54 12.24 1.43
CA LEU A 68 14.63 11.92 0.52
C LEU A 68 15.07 13.12 -0.30
N ASP A 69 14.11 13.90 -0.83
CA ASP A 69 14.38 15.15 -1.56
C ASP A 69 15.13 16.16 -0.69
N THR A 70 14.65 16.38 0.53
CA THR A 70 15.30 17.26 1.51
C THR A 70 16.74 16.82 1.80
N HIS A 71 16.95 15.51 2.00
CA HIS A 71 18.28 14.96 2.23
C HIS A 71 19.19 15.11 0.99
N MET A 72 18.66 14.95 -0.22
CA MET A 72 19.41 15.13 -1.46
C MET A 72 19.92 16.56 -1.58
N SER A 73 19.06 17.56 -1.39
CA SER A 73 19.47 18.97 -1.40
C SER A 73 20.52 19.29 -0.33
N ARG A 74 20.42 18.66 0.85
CA ARG A 74 21.43 18.83 1.91
C ARG A 74 22.77 18.23 1.51
N ILE A 75 22.78 17.06 0.89
CA ILE A 75 24.00 16.42 0.39
C ILE A 75 24.67 17.30 -0.67
N GLU A 76 23.91 17.84 -1.62
CA GLU A 76 24.44 18.76 -2.63
C GLU A 76 25.09 20.00 -1.98
N THR A 77 24.44 20.57 -0.97
CA THR A 77 24.98 21.71 -0.21
C THR A 77 26.29 21.35 0.47
N LEU A 78 26.34 20.23 1.19
CA LEU A 78 27.55 19.75 1.88
C LEU A 78 28.71 19.48 0.91
N ILE A 79 28.42 18.97 -0.29
CA ILE A 79 29.42 18.79 -1.36
C ILE A 79 30.02 20.13 -1.77
N GLN A 80 29.20 21.17 -1.93
CA GLN A 80 29.71 22.50 -2.29
C GLN A 80 30.52 23.13 -1.16
N GLU A 81 30.06 23.01 0.09
CA GLU A 81 30.80 23.49 1.26
C GLU A 81 32.18 22.82 1.36
N THR A 82 32.24 21.49 1.18
CA THR A 82 33.50 20.72 1.21
C THR A 82 34.47 21.18 0.12
N LYS A 83 33.96 21.47 -1.10
CA LYS A 83 34.79 22.02 -2.19
C LYS A 83 35.36 23.39 -1.83
N VAL A 84 34.54 24.27 -1.27
CA VAL A 84 34.98 25.61 -0.83
C VAL A 84 36.05 25.49 0.25
N GLN A 85 35.87 24.60 1.23
CA GLN A 85 36.86 24.34 2.28
C GLN A 85 38.19 23.83 1.70
N ALA A 86 38.16 22.89 0.76
CA ALA A 86 39.36 22.40 0.09
C ALA A 86 40.12 23.51 -0.64
N HIS A 87 39.41 24.43 -1.31
CA HIS A 87 40.04 25.60 -1.93
C HIS A 87 40.63 26.57 -0.91
N GLN A 88 39.96 26.81 0.22
CA GLN A 88 40.49 27.63 1.30
C GLN A 88 41.76 26.99 1.89
N GLN A 89 41.76 25.69 2.14
CA GLN A 89 42.92 24.94 2.63
C GLN A 89 44.11 25.09 1.67
N ALA A 90 43.91 24.87 0.37
CA ALA A 90 44.97 25.03 -0.63
C ALA A 90 45.56 26.45 -0.67
N ARG A 91 44.75 27.48 -0.43
CA ARG A 91 45.23 28.88 -0.34
C ARG A 91 46.03 29.13 0.93
N LEU A 92 45.59 28.60 2.08
CA LEU A 92 46.31 28.70 3.34
C LEU A 92 47.66 27.98 3.27
N GLU A 93 47.70 26.77 2.71
CA GLU A 93 48.94 26.03 2.47
C GLU A 93 49.92 26.87 1.64
N ARG A 94 49.47 27.43 0.51
CA ARG A 94 50.31 28.33 -0.32
C ARG A 94 50.82 29.53 0.48
N TRP A 95 49.97 30.17 1.28
CA TRP A 95 50.37 31.33 2.08
C TRP A 95 51.40 30.96 3.16
N ILE A 96 51.25 29.81 3.81
CA ILE A 96 52.21 29.28 4.78
C ILE A 96 53.58 29.07 4.12
N PHE A 97 53.62 28.45 2.93
CA PHE A 97 54.88 28.27 2.20
C PHE A 97 55.54 29.60 1.82
N GLN A 98 54.75 30.59 1.37
CA GLN A 98 55.26 31.93 1.06
C GLN A 98 55.87 32.63 2.28
N LEU A 99 55.19 32.57 3.42
CA LEU A 99 55.70 33.16 4.66
C LEU A 99 56.97 32.46 5.16
N ALA A 100 57.04 31.13 5.06
CA ALA A 100 58.21 30.38 5.46
C ALA A 100 59.44 30.75 4.62
N ASP A 101 59.27 30.85 3.30
CA ASP A 101 60.31 31.29 2.37
C ASP A 101 60.80 32.71 2.69
N GLN A 102 59.87 33.65 2.95
CA GLN A 102 60.22 35.01 3.39
C GLN A 102 60.99 35.05 4.71
N ALA A 103 60.75 34.10 5.61
CA ALA A 103 61.45 33.98 6.88
C ALA A 103 62.79 33.23 6.79
N GLY A 104 63.18 32.75 5.61
CA GLY A 104 64.40 31.94 5.41
C GLY A 104 64.28 30.50 5.93
N VAL A 105 63.05 29.99 6.13
CA VAL A 105 62.77 28.65 6.62
C VAL A 105 62.25 27.79 5.47
N HIS A 106 62.97 26.72 5.10
CA HIS A 106 62.50 25.77 4.09
C HIS A 106 61.62 24.68 4.72
N LEU A 107 60.32 24.73 4.43
CA LEU A 107 59.38 23.66 4.78
C LEU A 107 59.41 22.55 3.72
N LYS A 108 59.43 21.29 4.15
CA LYS A 108 59.23 20.14 3.25
C LYS A 108 57.74 19.84 3.15
N TYR A 109 57.28 19.56 1.93
CA TYR A 109 55.92 19.09 1.68
C TYR A 109 55.87 17.58 1.97
N ASP A 110 55.29 17.20 3.11
CA ASP A 110 54.97 15.81 3.42
C ASP A 110 53.56 15.55 2.86
N GLY A 111 53.49 15.31 1.56
CA GLY A 111 52.29 14.83 0.88
C GLY A 111 52.08 13.34 1.09
#